data_AF-A0A5P1EZH1-F1
#
_entry.id   AF-A0A5P1EZH1-F1
#
_cell.length_a   1.000
_cell.length_b   1.000
_cell.length_c   1.000
_cell.angle_alpha   90.00
_cell.angle_beta   90.00
_cell.angle_gamma   90.00
#
_symmetry.space_group_name_H-M   'P 1'
#
loop_
_entity.id
_entity.type
_entity.pdbx_description
1 polymer ?
#
loop_
_entity_poly.entity_id
_entity_poly.type
_entity_poly.pdbx_seq_one_letter_code
_entity_poly.pdbx_strand_id
1 'polypeptide(L)'
;MLLMGCSSGSLTYKGCYAPRGAPLSYLFAGSPAVIANLWEVTDKDIDRFGKAMLKSWLQEEPAVEKCTQCKQLVKEFGRLEIDEKRSTAPKARRKASKSKKLQDSSDNGICRSCRGKTIASCMSEARDACKLPFLIGASPVCYGVPTVIMKS
;
A
#
# COMPACT_ATOMS: atom_id res chain seq x y z
N MET A 1 1.12 -9.57 -11.02
CA MET A 1 2.22 -10.37 -11.60
C MET A 1 3.56 -9.73 -11.19
N LEU A 2 4.57 -10.54 -10.87
CA LEU A 2 5.90 -10.07 -10.45
C LEU A 2 6.94 -10.62 -11.42
N LEU A 3 7.61 -9.72 -12.16
CA LEU A 3 8.67 -10.02 -13.13
C LEU A 3 10.00 -9.55 -12.54
N MET A 4 10.63 -10.37 -11.69
CA MET A 4 11.90 -10.00 -11.03
C MET A 4 13.14 -10.30 -11.89
N GLY A 5 13.02 -10.16 -13.21
CA GLY A 5 14.13 -10.31 -14.16
C GLY A 5 14.74 -8.97 -14.57
N CYS A 6 15.96 -8.99 -15.09
CA CYS A 6 16.62 -7.81 -15.67
C CYS A 6 15.84 -7.24 -16.86
N SER A 7 15.71 -5.90 -16.91
CA SER A 7 15.05 -5.16 -18.00
C SER A 7 13.62 -5.64 -18.36
N SER A 8 12.98 -6.39 -17.46
CA SER A 8 11.63 -6.95 -17.62
C SER A 8 10.54 -5.89 -17.74
N GLY A 9 10.80 -4.69 -17.21
CA GLY A 9 9.96 -3.52 -17.23
C GLY A 9 10.27 -2.54 -18.35
N SER A 10 11.33 -2.79 -19.12
CA SER A 10 11.77 -1.84 -20.15
C SER A 10 10.75 -1.74 -21.28
N LEU A 11 10.49 -0.51 -21.70
CA LEU A 11 9.61 -0.19 -22.82
C LEU A 11 10.43 0.37 -23.97
N THR A 12 10.33 -0.25 -25.14
CA THR A 12 11.02 0.22 -26.35
C THR A 12 10.13 1.20 -27.08
N TYR A 13 10.62 2.43 -27.26
CA TYR A 13 9.96 3.47 -28.04
C TYR A 13 10.44 3.44 -29.50
N LYS A 14 9.50 3.46 -30.45
CA LYS A 14 9.80 3.56 -31.88
C LYS A 14 9.08 4.75 -32.49
N GLY A 15 9.76 5.90 -32.59
CA GLY A 15 9.29 7.03 -33.39
C GLY A 15 8.02 7.69 -32.86
N CYS A 16 6.87 7.40 -33.49
CA CYS A 16 5.56 7.94 -33.09
C CYS A 16 4.59 6.84 -32.61
N TYR A 17 5.07 5.61 -32.46
CA TYR A 17 4.25 4.47 -32.08
C TYR A 17 4.20 4.29 -30.56
N ALA A 18 3.12 3.67 -30.08
CA ALA A 18 3.00 3.31 -28.68
C ALA A 18 4.18 2.42 -28.23
N PRO A 19 4.73 2.65 -27.03
CA PRO A 19 5.85 1.86 -26.53
C PRO A 19 5.47 0.38 -26.42
N ARG A 20 6.42 -0.52 -26.73
CA ARG A 20 6.23 -1.98 -26.63
C ARG A 20 7.12 -2.56 -25.54
N GLY A 21 6.59 -3.51 -24.80
CA GLY A 21 7.36 -4.29 -23.82
C GLY A 21 6.48 -5.31 -23.10
N ALA A 22 7.14 -6.23 -22.38
CA ALA A 22 6.47 -7.30 -21.67
C ALA A 22 5.37 -6.82 -20.69
N PRO A 23 5.56 -5.73 -19.91
CA PRO A 23 4.54 -5.29 -18.96
C PRO A 23 3.21 -4.95 -19.64
N LEU A 24 3.27 -4.34 -20.83
CA LEU A 24 2.08 -3.93 -21.56
C LEU A 24 1.29 -5.16 -22.08
N SER A 25 1.97 -6.21 -22.51
CA SER A 25 1.32 -7.47 -22.91
C SER A 25 0.53 -8.11 -21.76
N TYR A 26 1.09 -8.08 -20.54
CA TYR A 26 0.41 -8.63 -19.36
C TYR A 26 -0.76 -7.77 -18.90
N LEU A 27 -0.65 -6.45 -19.00
CA LEU A 27 -1.77 -5.54 -18.75
C LEU A 27 -2.91 -5.77 -19.75
N PHE A 28 -2.59 -5.91 -21.04
CA PHE A 28 -3.61 -6.23 -22.06
C PHE A 28 -4.24 -7.61 -21.87
N ALA A 29 -3.51 -8.56 -21.29
CA ALA A 29 -4.05 -9.87 -20.88
C ALA A 29 -4.94 -9.80 -19.63
N GLY A 30 -5.20 -8.61 -19.06
CA GLY A 30 -6.08 -8.42 -17.90
C GLY A 30 -5.37 -8.48 -16.55
N SER A 31 -4.04 -8.43 -16.51
CA SER A 31 -3.31 -8.37 -15.23
C SER A 31 -3.62 -7.03 -14.53
N PRO A 32 -4.08 -7.02 -13.27
CA PRO A 32 -4.43 -5.77 -12.57
C PRO A 32 -3.19 -4.94 -12.20
N ALA A 33 -2.07 -5.60 -11.95
CA ALA A 33 -0.79 -4.96 -11.67
C ALA A 33 0.38 -5.85 -12.11
N VAL A 34 1.43 -5.23 -12.64
CA VAL A 34 2.68 -5.87 -13.08
C VAL A 34 3.85 -5.12 -12.47
N ILE A 35 4.67 -5.81 -11.67
CA ILE A 35 5.92 -5.26 -11.16
C ILE A 35 7.08 -5.79 -11.97
N ALA A 36 7.96 -4.90 -12.39
CA ALA A 36 9.07 -5.23 -13.28
C ALA A 36 10.25 -4.26 -13.09
N ASN A 37 11.43 -4.64 -13.58
CA ASN A 37 12.66 -3.84 -13.48
C ASN A 37 12.93 -3.08 -14.78
N LEU A 38 13.14 -1.77 -14.69
CA LEU A 38 13.37 -0.92 -15.86
C LEU A 38 14.69 -1.21 -16.60
N TRP A 39 15.72 -1.65 -15.89
CA TRP A 39 17.05 -1.93 -16.42
C TRP A 39 17.70 -3.14 -15.75
N GLU A 40 18.95 -3.45 -16.13
CA GLU A 40 19.75 -4.55 -15.58
C GLU A 40 19.99 -4.39 -14.07
N VAL A 41 19.72 -5.44 -13.30
CA VAL A 41 19.88 -5.45 -11.83
C VAL A 41 20.77 -6.60 -11.38
N THR A 42 21.41 -6.45 -10.23
CA THR A 42 22.21 -7.53 -9.64
C THR A 42 21.31 -8.50 -8.89
N ASP A 43 21.53 -9.80 -9.11
CA ASP A 43 20.76 -10.90 -8.52
C ASP A 43 20.63 -10.78 -6.98
N LYS A 44 21.75 -10.50 -6.31
CA LYS A 44 21.78 -10.39 -4.83
C LYS A 44 20.94 -9.24 -4.27
N ASP A 45 20.88 -8.09 -4.95
CA ASP A 45 20.08 -6.96 -4.47
C ASP A 45 18.60 -7.13 -4.84
N ILE A 46 18.29 -7.61 -6.05
CA ILE A 46 16.90 -7.83 -6.45
C ILE A 46 16.23 -8.96 -5.65
N ASP A 47 16.99 -10.00 -5.28
CA ASP A 47 16.52 -11.03 -4.36
C ASP A 47 16.16 -10.46 -2.99
N ARG A 48 17.00 -9.54 -2.49
CA ARG A 48 16.77 -8.90 -1.20
C ARG A 48 15.55 -7.99 -1.25
N PHE A 49 15.39 -7.22 -2.33
CA PHE A 49 14.20 -6.45 -2.61
C PHE A 49 12.96 -7.34 -2.67
N GLY A 50 12.99 -8.41 -3.47
CA GLY A 50 11.86 -9.33 -3.63
C GLY A 50 11.46 -9.99 -2.32
N LYS A 51 12.45 -10.43 -1.51
CA LYS A 51 12.21 -10.96 -0.16
C LYS A 51 11.57 -9.92 0.75
N ALA A 52 12.07 -8.69 0.79
CA ALA A 52 11.52 -7.62 1.63
C ALA A 52 10.09 -7.23 1.20
N MET A 53 9.88 -7.14 -0.11
CA MET A 53 8.59 -6.81 -0.71
C MET A 53 7.54 -7.89 -0.42
N LEU A 54 7.85 -9.15 -0.73
CA LEU A 54 6.95 -10.28 -0.50
C LEU A 54 6.66 -10.48 0.99
N LYS A 55 7.68 -10.34 1.83
CA LYS A 55 7.51 -10.40 3.29
C LYS A 55 6.54 -9.31 3.76
N SER A 56 6.72 -8.07 3.34
CA SER A 56 5.84 -6.96 3.74
C SER A 56 4.44 -7.05 3.14
N TRP A 57 4.30 -7.70 2.00
CA TRP A 57 3.02 -7.82 1.28
C TRP A 57 2.17 -9.01 1.75
N LEU A 58 2.83 -10.10 2.16
CA LEU A 58 2.18 -11.30 2.68
C LEU A 58 2.02 -11.28 4.21
N GLN A 59 2.77 -10.44 4.92
CA GLN A 59 2.60 -10.29 6.37
C GLN A 59 1.21 -9.75 6.69
N GLU A 60 0.39 -10.63 7.27
CA GLU A 60 -0.77 -10.27 8.08
C GLU A 60 -0.27 -9.61 9.36
N GLU A 61 0.22 -8.37 9.28
CA GLU A 61 0.23 -7.57 10.49
C GLU A 61 -1.21 -7.15 10.71
N PRO A 62 -1.91 -7.61 11.77
CA PRO A 62 -3.19 -7.06 12.15
C PRO A 62 -2.91 -5.61 12.53
N ALA A 63 -3.03 -4.70 11.57
CA ALA A 63 -2.85 -3.28 11.80
C ALA A 63 -3.90 -2.74 12.80
N VAL A 64 -4.89 -3.58 13.14
CA VAL A 64 -5.83 -3.41 14.26
C VAL A 64 -5.14 -3.52 15.64
N GLU A 65 -4.16 -4.41 15.83
CA GLU A 65 -3.49 -4.63 17.13
C GLU A 65 -2.44 -3.57 17.47
N LYS A 66 -2.09 -2.64 16.58
CA LYS A 66 -1.13 -1.56 16.86
C LYS A 66 -1.75 -0.17 16.76
N CYS A 67 -2.92 -0.06 16.14
CA CYS A 67 -3.62 1.21 16.05
C CYS A 67 -4.31 1.53 17.38
N THR A 68 -3.83 2.57 18.08
CA THR A 68 -4.43 3.06 19.34
C THR A 68 -5.85 3.57 19.12
N GLN A 69 -6.14 4.16 17.96
CA GLN A 69 -7.50 4.57 17.57
C GLN A 69 -8.44 3.37 17.37
N CYS A 70 -8.01 2.29 16.72
CA CYS A 70 -8.83 1.06 16.61
C CYS A 70 -8.93 0.29 17.91
N LYS A 71 -7.88 0.26 18.73
CA LYS A 71 -7.92 -0.31 20.08
C LYS A 71 -8.92 0.42 21.00
N GLN A 72 -8.98 1.75 20.92
CA GLN A 72 -9.94 2.54 21.70
C GLN A 72 -11.38 2.30 21.24
N LEU A 73 -11.62 2.26 19.93
CA LEU A 73 -12.95 1.93 19.40
C LEU A 73 -13.41 0.52 19.82
N VAL A 74 -12.55 -0.51 19.69
CA VAL A 74 -12.88 -1.89 20.12
C VAL A 74 -13.18 -1.94 21.63
N LYS A 75 -12.46 -1.18 22.46
CA LYS A 75 -12.74 -1.06 23.91
C LYS A 75 -14.04 -0.31 24.21
N GLU A 76 -14.43 0.67 23.41
CA GLU A 76 -15.71 1.37 23.54
C GLU A 76 -16.89 0.48 23.14
N PHE A 77 -16.79 -0.28 22.05
CA PHE A 77 -17.85 -1.21 21.62
C PHE A 77 -18.00 -2.41 22.57
N GLY A 78 -16.92 -2.89 23.19
CA GLY A 78 -16.99 -3.97 24.19
C GLY A 78 -17.64 -3.58 25.52
N ARG A 79 -17.98 -2.30 25.73
CA ARG A 79 -18.67 -1.81 26.93
C ARG A 79 -20.17 -1.55 26.73
N LEU A 80 -20.69 -1.86 25.54
CA LEU A 80 -22.10 -1.66 25.18
C LEU A 80 -22.76 -3.03 24.94
N GLU A 81 -23.12 -3.72 26.02
CA GLU A 81 -24.25 -4.65 25.97
C GLU A 81 -25.53 -3.81 25.99
N ILE A 82 -26.37 -3.94 24.96
CA ILE A 82 -27.62 -3.18 24.85
C ILE A 82 -28.70 -3.94 25.61
N ASP A 83 -29.16 -3.40 26.74
CA ASP A 83 -30.49 -3.71 27.27
C ASP A 83 -31.49 -2.86 26.47
N GLU A 84 -32.40 -3.52 25.76
CA GLU A 84 -33.40 -2.86 24.92
C GLU A 84 -34.34 -1.99 25.78
N LYS A 85 -34.22 -0.66 25.69
CA LYS A 85 -35.36 0.27 25.77
C LYS A 85 -35.06 1.68 25.27
N ARG A 86 -35.62 1.95 24.08
CA ARG A 86 -36.21 3.19 23.55
C ARG A 86 -36.13 4.44 24.47
N SER A 87 -35.47 5.51 24.01
CA SER A 87 -36.05 6.88 23.84
C SER A 87 -35.03 8.04 23.89
N THR A 88 -35.25 9.00 22.98
CA THR A 88 -35.04 10.47 23.07
C THR A 88 -33.65 11.07 23.37
N ALA A 89 -33.25 11.98 22.47
CA ALA A 89 -32.09 12.88 22.53
C ALA A 89 -32.04 13.77 23.79
N PRO A 90 -30.86 14.34 24.13
CA PRO A 90 -30.72 15.80 24.07
C PRO A 90 -29.34 16.36 23.63
N LYS A 91 -29.34 17.68 23.38
CA LYS A 91 -28.28 18.58 22.86
C LYS A 91 -27.32 19.10 23.96
N ALA A 92 -26.05 19.47 23.64
CA ALA A 92 -25.40 20.79 23.97
C ALA A 92 -23.85 20.89 23.83
N ARG A 93 -23.39 21.74 22.89
CA ARG A 93 -22.47 22.92 22.96
C ARG A 93 -21.09 22.94 23.72
N ARG A 94 -19.99 22.98 22.91
CA ARG A 94 -18.76 23.84 22.85
C ARG A 94 -17.70 23.92 23.99
N LYS A 95 -16.39 23.86 23.59
CA LYS A 95 -15.38 24.96 23.70
C LYS A 95 -14.06 24.65 22.93
N ALA A 96 -13.30 25.69 22.58
CA ALA A 96 -12.15 25.70 21.66
C ALA A 96 -10.81 26.07 22.33
N SER A 97 -9.68 25.61 21.78
CA SER A 97 -8.32 26.22 21.83
C SER A 97 -7.49 25.71 20.62
N LYS A 98 -7.23 26.52 19.58
CA LYS A 98 -6.11 27.46 19.31
C LYS A 98 -4.74 26.81 18.98
N SER A 99 -4.50 26.64 17.66
CA SER A 99 -3.25 26.74 16.82
C SER A 99 -1.92 26.10 17.32
N LYS A 100 -1.08 25.39 16.55
CA LYS A 100 -0.61 25.67 15.18
C LYS A 100 0.36 24.57 14.70
N LYS A 101 0.03 23.85 13.61
CA LYS A 101 0.91 23.55 12.45
C LYS A 101 0.02 22.93 11.37
N LEU A 102 0.19 23.39 10.13
CA LEU A 102 -0.74 23.19 9.01
C LEU A 102 -1.30 21.77 8.97
N GLN A 103 -2.58 21.73 9.33
CA GLN A 103 -3.50 20.63 9.14
C GLN A 103 -3.97 20.70 7.71
N ASP A 104 -4.00 19.57 7.02
CA ASP A 104 -5.24 19.24 6.35
C ASP A 104 -5.95 18.19 7.20
N SER A 105 -7.15 18.54 7.63
CA SER A 105 -8.04 17.68 8.39
C SER A 105 -9.41 17.90 7.76
N SER A 106 -9.79 16.97 6.89
CA SER A 106 -11.18 16.73 6.55
C SER A 106 -11.48 15.24 6.67
N ASP A 107 -12.47 15.03 7.52
CA ASP A 107 -13.06 13.82 8.08
C ASP A 107 -13.66 12.86 7.04
N ASN A 108 -13.37 11.56 7.18
CA ASN A 108 -14.34 10.48 6.92
C ASN A 108 -13.80 9.11 7.38
N GLY A 109 -14.16 8.69 8.60
CA GLY A 109 -14.85 7.42 8.84
C GLY A 109 -14.20 6.04 8.56
N ILE A 110 -12.88 5.90 8.37
CA ILE A 110 -12.20 4.58 8.23
C ILE A 110 -10.78 4.68 8.81
N CYS A 111 -10.34 3.78 9.70
CA CYS A 111 -8.89 3.60 9.95
C CYS A 111 -8.24 3.07 8.65
N ARG A 112 -7.86 3.97 7.76
CA ARG A 112 -7.25 3.59 6.47
C ARG A 112 -5.92 2.85 6.65
N SER A 113 -5.23 3.07 7.78
CA SER A 113 -3.96 2.41 8.12
C SER A 113 -4.12 0.98 8.61
N CYS A 114 -5.35 0.54 8.88
CA CYS A 114 -5.65 -0.81 9.34
C CYS A 114 -5.96 -1.78 8.18
N ARG A 115 -6.08 -1.26 6.95
CA ARG A 115 -6.25 -2.06 5.74
C ARG A 115 -4.93 -2.72 5.36
N GLY A 116 -4.99 -3.89 4.74
CA GLY A 116 -3.81 -4.58 4.20
C GLY A 116 -2.97 -3.66 3.32
N LYS A 117 -1.64 -3.82 3.36
CA LYS A 117 -0.72 -2.96 2.61
C LYS A 117 -0.95 -3.11 1.11
N THR A 118 -0.98 -1.99 0.39
CA THR A 118 -0.99 -2.02 -1.08
C THR A 118 0.37 -2.46 -1.58
N ILE A 119 0.38 -3.09 -2.75
CA ILE A 119 1.60 -3.53 -3.42
C ILE A 119 2.60 -2.37 -3.63
N ALA A 120 2.10 -1.15 -3.87
CA ALA A 120 2.92 0.05 -4.03
C ALA A 120 3.61 0.46 -2.72
N SER A 121 2.92 0.37 -1.57
CA SER A 121 3.51 0.64 -0.25
C SER A 121 4.60 -0.38 0.07
N CYS A 122 4.32 -1.67 -0.15
CA CYS A 122 5.31 -2.74 0.06
C CYS A 122 6.53 -2.58 -0.84
N MET A 123 6.33 -2.19 -2.11
CA MET A 123 7.42 -1.88 -3.03
C MET A 123 8.27 -0.72 -2.51
N SER A 124 7.64 0.37 -2.04
CA SER A 124 8.36 1.52 -1.51
C SER A 124 9.26 1.14 -0.34
N GLU A 125 8.74 0.41 0.64
CA GLU A 125 9.51 -0.05 1.80
C GLU A 125 10.63 -1.03 1.40
N ALA A 126 10.40 -1.87 0.40
CA ALA A 126 11.39 -2.85 -0.06
C ALA A 126 12.62 -2.22 -0.73
N ARG A 127 12.52 -0.99 -1.23
CA ARG A 127 13.66 -0.27 -1.85
C ARG A 127 14.80 -0.07 -0.85
N ASP A 128 14.48 0.11 0.43
CA ASP A 128 15.46 0.31 1.50
C ASP A 128 16.29 -0.94 1.80
N ALA A 129 15.84 -2.11 1.33
CA ALA A 129 16.60 -3.33 1.46
C ALA A 129 17.83 -3.35 0.52
N CYS A 130 17.72 -2.74 -0.67
CA CYS A 130 18.78 -2.71 -1.67
C CYS A 130 20.02 -1.99 -1.15
N LYS A 131 21.22 -2.54 -1.41
CA LYS A 131 22.48 -1.83 -1.07
C LYS A 131 22.69 -0.58 -1.91
N LEU A 132 22.25 -0.64 -3.17
CA LEU A 132 22.35 0.46 -4.13
C LEU A 132 20.94 1.03 -4.37
N PRO A 133 20.46 1.97 -3.54
CA PRO A 133 19.07 2.42 -3.55
C PRO A 133 18.68 3.10 -4.87
N PHE A 134 19.59 3.84 -5.49
CA PHE A 134 19.31 4.55 -6.75
C PHE A 134 19.63 3.75 -8.00
N LEU A 135 20.59 2.82 -7.93
CA LEU A 135 20.94 1.99 -9.08
C LEU A 135 20.04 0.77 -9.18
N ILE A 136 19.78 0.08 -8.07
CA ILE A 136 18.98 -1.15 -8.06
C ILE A 136 17.61 -0.88 -7.44
N GLY A 137 17.55 -0.20 -6.28
CA GLY A 137 16.28 0.09 -5.60
C GLY A 137 15.31 0.98 -6.39
N ALA A 138 15.79 1.76 -7.36
CA ALA A 138 14.95 2.57 -8.24
C ALA A 138 14.48 1.84 -9.51
N SER A 139 15.04 0.66 -9.82
CA SER A 139 14.69 -0.12 -11.01
C SER A 139 13.28 -0.73 -10.94
N PRO A 140 12.82 -1.27 -9.79
CA PRO A 140 11.46 -1.81 -9.66
C PRO A 140 10.38 -0.74 -9.81
N VAL A 141 9.49 -0.98 -10.76
CA VAL A 141 8.30 -0.18 -11.04
C VAL A 141 7.05 -1.04 -11.02
N CYS A 142 5.91 -0.42 -10.71
CA CYS A 142 4.59 -1.05 -10.75
C CYS A 142 3.75 -0.42 -11.85
N TYR A 143 3.33 -1.23 -12.82
CA TYR A 143 2.38 -0.86 -13.85
C TYR A 143 0.99 -1.38 -13.46
N GLY A 144 -0.04 -0.55 -13.57
CA GLY A 144 -1.43 -0.94 -13.28
C GLY A 144 -2.00 -0.27 -12.04
N VAL A 145 -2.98 -0.91 -11.40
CA VAL A 145 -3.72 -0.33 -10.26
C VAL A 145 -3.14 -0.78 -8.91
N PRO A 146 -3.25 0.03 -7.83
CA PRO A 146 -2.80 -0.39 -6.51
C PRO A 146 -3.62 -1.58 -5.99
N THR A 147 -3.04 -2.78 -5.99
CA THR A 147 -3.69 -4.01 -5.51
C THR A 147 -3.32 -4.32 -4.06
N VAL A 148 -4.25 -4.93 -3.32
CA VAL A 148 -4.03 -5.54 -2.01
C VAL A 148 -4.19 -7.05 -2.12
N ILE A 149 -3.41 -7.83 -1.36
CA ILE A 149 -3.66 -9.27 -1.23
C ILE A 149 -4.66 -9.45 -0.11
N MET A 150 -5.76 -10.13 -0.41
CA MET A 150 -6.70 -10.65 0.58
C MET A 150 -6.54 -12.16 0.59
N LYS A 151 -6.32 -12.73 1.77
CA LYS A 151 -6.33 -14.17 1.94
C LYS A 151 -7.79 -14.62 2.09
N SER A 152 -8.17 -15.65 1.33
CA SER A 152 -9.48 -16.29 1.42
C SER A 152 -9.52 -17.37 2.49
#